data_AF-X0YM89-F1
#
_entry.id   AF-X0YM89-F1
#
_cell.length_a   1.000
_cell.length_b   1.000
_cell.length_c   1.000
_cell.angle_alpha   90.00
_cell.angle_beta   90.00
_cell.angle_gamma   90.00
#
_symmetry.space_group_name_H-M   'P 1'
#
loop_
_entity.id
_entity.type
_entity.pdbx_description
1 polymer ?
#
loop_
_entity_poly.entity_id
_entity_poly.type
_entity_poly.pdbx_seq_one_letter_code
_entity_poly.pdbx_strand_id
1 'polypeptide(L)' 'MKDDTELTEKILGLKSSRNAVILAHNYQAGEVQDIA' A
#
# COMPACT_ATOMS: atom_id res chain seq x y z
N MET A 1 10.58 -13.20 -6.08
CA MET A 1 9.66 -12.78 -5.01
C MET A 1 10.40 -11.87 -4.02
N LYS A 2 10.94 -10.74 -4.49
CA LYS A 2 11.62 -9.74 -3.64
C LYS A 2 10.98 -8.35 -3.76
N ASP A 3 10.30 -8.08 -4.87
CA ASP A 3 9.88 -6.72 -5.23
C ASP A 3 8.59 -6.28 -4.53
N ASP A 4 7.64 -7.18 -4.26
CA ASP A 4 6.33 -6.82 -3.68
C ASP A 4 6.47 -6.32 -2.23
N THR A 5 7.35 -6.94 -1.44
CA THR A 5 7.63 -6.55 -0.06
C THR A 5 8.33 -5.18 -0.01
N GLU A 6 9.33 -4.96 -0.87
CA GLU A 6 10.04 -3.68 -0.93
C GLU A 6 9.09 -2.53 -1.37
N LEU A 7 8.22 -2.80 -2.34
CA LEU A 7 7.23 -1.83 -2.80
C LEU A 7 6.23 -1.49 -1.69
N THR A 8 5.74 -2.50 -0.98
CA THR A 8 4.78 -2.33 0.13
C THR A 8 5.38 -1.49 1.26
N GLU A 9 6.60 -1.79 1.68
CA GLU A 9 7.31 -1.04 2.72
C GLU A 9 7.50 0.43 2.32
N LYS A 10 7.86 0.68 1.06
CA LYS A 10 8.02 2.03 0.52
C LYS A 10 6.71 2.81 0.51
N ILE A 11 5.59 2.17 0.13
CA ILE A 11 4.26 2.79 0.14
C ILE A 11 3.83 3.12 1.57
N LEU A 12 4.02 2.21 2.52
CA LEU A 12 3.68 2.44 3.94
C LEU A 12 4.53 3.56 4.56
N GLY A 13 5.82 3.61 4.24
CA GLY A 13 6.71 4.71 4.66
C GLY A 13 6.24 6.07 4.11
N LEU A 14 5.80 6.12 2.85
CA LEU A 14 5.24 7.33 2.26
C LEU A 14 3.89 7.72 2.86
N LYS A 15 3.02 6.74 3.14
CA LYS A 15 1.73 6.96 3.82
C LYS A 15 1.93 7.65 5.16
N SER A 16 2.86 7.13 5.98
CA SER A 16 3.20 7.69 7.29
C SER A 16 3.84 9.07 7.19
N SER A 17 4.88 9.24 6.35
CA SER A 17 5.57 10.53 6.21
C SER A 17 4.69 11.66 5.68
N ARG A 18 3.64 11.32 4.93
CA ARG A 18 2.67 12.29 4.39
C ARG A 18 1.40 12.41 5.23
N ASN A 19 1.29 11.65 6.33
CA ASN A 19 0.05 11.51 7.10
C ASN A 19 -1.17 11.25 6.19
N ALA A 20 -0.98 10.38 5.20
CA ALA A 20 -1.96 10.11 4.15
C ALA A 20 -2.86 8.92 4.52
N VAL A 21 -4.08 8.93 4.00
CA VAL A 21 -5.03 7.81 4.06
C VAL A 21 -5.17 7.24 2.66
N ILE A 22 -5.16 5.91 2.54
CA ILE A 22 -5.41 5.21 1.30
C ILE A 22 -6.84 4.66 1.38
N LEU A 23 -7.69 5.04 0.44
CA LEU A 23 -9.05 4.50 0.32
C LEU A 23 -9.08 3.59 -0.91
N ALA A 24 -9.49 2.33 -0.71
CA ALA A 24 -9.63 1.36 -1.79
C ALA A 24 -11.09 1.05 -2.10
N HIS A 25 -11.39 0.82 -3.37
CA HIS A 25 -12.65 0.22 -3.79
C HIS A 25 -12.57 -1.30 -3.66
N ASN A 26 -13.68 -1.97 -3.34
CA ASN A 26 -13.73 -3.43 -3.13
C ASN A 26 -13.35 -4.29 -4.36
N TYR A 27 -13.15 -3.67 -5.52
CA TYR A 27 -12.75 -4.34 -6.77
C TYR A 27 -11.27 -4.17 -7.12
N GLN A 28 -10.47 -3.57 -6.23
CA GLN A 28 -9.02 -3.51 -6.41
C GLN A 28 -8.38 -4.89 -6.17
N ALA A 29 -7.18 -5.09 -6.70
CA ALA A 29 -6.40 -6.31 -6.46
C ALA A 29 -6.15 -6.53 -4.96
N GLY A 30 -6.05 -7.79 -4.52
CA GLY A 30 -5.89 -8.13 -3.10
C GLY A 30 -4.69 -7.42 -2.47
N GLU A 31 -3.55 -7.40 -3.16
CA GLU A 31 -2.33 -6.69 -2.73
C GLU A 31 -2.54 -5.18 -2.51
N VAL A 32 -3.47 -4.56 -3.23
CA VAL A 32 -3.84 -3.14 -3.07
C VAL A 32 -4.81 -2.95 -1.91
N GLN A 33 -5.70 -3.92 -1.66
CA GLN A 33 -6.58 -3.89 -0.50
C GLN A 33 -5.81 -4.09 0.81
N ASP A 34 -4.77 -4.94 0.80
CA ASP A 34 -3.95 -5.24 1.97
C ASP A 34 -3.15 -4.02 2.49
N ILE A 35 -2.90 -3.03 1.62
CA ILE A 35 -2.14 -1.81 1.97
C ILE A 35 -3.01 -0.58 2.29
N ALA A 36 -4.32 -0.63 1.99
CA ALA A 36 -5.24 0.49 2.17
C ALA A 36 -5.54 0.74 3.66
#